data_AF-A0A383ABX5-F1
#
_entry.id   AF-A0A383ABX5-F1
#
_cell.length_a   1.000
_cell.length_b   1.000
_cell.length_c   1.000
_cell.angle_alpha   90.00
_cell.angle_beta   90.00
_cell.angle_gamma   90.00
#
_symmetry.space_group_name_H-M   'P 1'
#
loop_
_entity.id
_entity.type
_entity.pdbx_description
1 polymer ?
#
loop_
_entity_poly.entity_id
_entity_poly.type
_entity_poly.pdbx_seq_one_letter_code
_entity_poly.pdbx_strand_id
1 'polypeptide(L)'
;MADKKISALTAMTAPATADFLHIIDDNSGTYTNQKVTLTNLFNKIPTFLGLNSVETVTSVATLSATTAISLISGAATILADSTTTGQIKIICATGVGSTTDVDLTTTLGSGVTYTFQ
;
A
#
# COMPACT_ATOMS: atom_id res chain seq x y z
N MET A 1 -32.40 -0.91 21.50
CA MET A 1 -31.20 -1.25 20.72
C MET A 1 -30.05 -0.45 21.31
N ALA A 2 -29.03 -1.10 21.86
CA ALA A 2 -27.91 -0.40 22.50
C ALA A 2 -27.06 0.27 21.42
N ASP A 3 -27.06 1.60 21.41
CA ASP A 3 -26.12 2.36 20.61
C ASP A 3 -24.71 2.08 21.17
N LYS A 4 -23.85 1.47 20.35
CA LYS A 4 -22.48 1.21 20.77
C LYS A 4 -21.76 2.55 20.73
N LYS A 5 -21.45 3.09 21.91
CA LYS A 5 -20.58 4.28 22.04
C LYS A 5 -19.34 4.09 21.16
N ILE A 6 -18.87 5.15 20.50
CA ILE A 6 -17.69 5.11 19.60
C ILE A 6 -16.47 4.41 20.23
N SER A 7 -16.31 4.55 21.56
CA SER A 7 -15.24 3.93 22.34
C SER A 7 -15.34 2.41 22.48
N ALA A 8 -16.49 1.80 22.15
CA ALA A 8 -16.74 0.37 22.22
C ALA A 8 -16.70 -0.31 20.83
N LEU A 9 -16.29 0.39 19.77
CA LEU A 9 -16.15 -0.19 18.44
C LEU A 9 -14.88 -1.06 18.35
N THR A 10 -15.02 -2.22 17.73
CA THR A 10 -13.90 -3.12 17.40
C THR A 10 -13.45 -2.89 15.96
N ALA A 11 -12.17 -3.10 15.67
CA ALA A 11 -11.63 -2.99 14.33
C ALA A 11 -12.32 -3.97 13.36
N MET A 12 -12.71 -3.48 12.19
CA MET A 12 -13.14 -4.30 11.06
C MET A 12 -11.94 -4.62 10.18
N THR A 13 -11.68 -5.91 9.92
CA THR A 13 -10.51 -6.37 9.16
C THR A 13 -10.81 -6.68 7.70
N ALA A 14 -12.08 -6.77 7.30
CA ALA A 14 -12.50 -7.10 5.94
C ALA A 14 -13.82 -6.38 5.58
N PRO A 15 -13.75 -5.11 5.11
CA PRO A 15 -14.95 -4.37 4.74
C PRO A 15 -15.48 -4.75 3.36
N ALA A 16 -16.80 -4.73 3.20
CA ALA A 16 -17.51 -4.90 1.93
C ALA A 16 -17.69 -3.55 1.21
N THR A 17 -17.98 -3.59 -0.10
CA THR A 17 -18.20 -2.38 -0.91
C THR A 17 -19.36 -1.52 -0.44
N ALA A 18 -20.40 -2.14 0.13
CA ALA A 18 -21.55 -1.45 0.69
C ALA A 18 -21.26 -0.76 2.04
N ASP A 19 -20.14 -1.09 2.67
CA ASP A 19 -19.74 -0.46 3.93
C ASP A 19 -19.35 1.01 3.70
N PHE A 20 -19.57 1.79 4.75
CA PHE A 20 -19.29 3.22 4.76
C PHE A 20 -18.48 3.58 5.99
N LEU A 21 -17.63 4.59 5.82
CA LEU A 21 -16.98 5.26 6.93
C LEU A 21 -17.88 6.40 7.39
N HIS A 22 -18.03 6.53 8.70
CA HIS A 22 -18.67 7.68 9.31
C HIS A 22 -17.60 8.75 9.51
N ILE A 23 -17.72 9.87 8.79
CA ILE A 23 -16.90 11.04 9.06
C ILE A 23 -17.59 11.84 10.17
N ILE A 24 -16.89 12.01 11.29
CA ILE A 24 -17.26 12.96 12.33
C ILE A 24 -16.40 14.18 12.09
N ASP A 25 -16.99 15.20 11.47
CA ASP A 25 -16.31 16.44 11.14
C ASP A 25 -16.02 17.24 12.42
N ASP A 26 -14.81 17.77 12.57
CA ASP A 26 -14.46 18.76 13.59
C ASP A 26 -14.33 20.13 12.91
N ASN A 27 -15.48 20.69 12.56
CA ASN A 27 -15.56 22.03 12.00
C ASN A 27 -16.28 22.94 12.97
N SER A 28 -15.63 24.03 13.37
CA SER A 28 -16.05 25.00 14.41
C SER A 28 -17.30 25.83 14.08
N GLY A 29 -18.17 25.35 13.18
CA GLY A 29 -19.34 26.06 12.67
C GLY A 29 -20.62 25.23 12.62
N THR A 30 -20.64 24.07 11.94
CA THR A 30 -21.85 23.24 11.84
C THR A 30 -21.51 21.77 11.59
N TYR A 31 -21.74 20.93 12.59
CA TYR A 31 -21.54 19.48 12.48
C TYR A 31 -22.63 18.87 11.60
N THR A 32 -22.25 18.35 10.43
CA THR A 32 -23.13 17.51 9.61
C THR A 32 -22.52 16.13 9.50
N ASN A 33 -23.28 15.10 9.86
CA ASN A 33 -22.85 13.72 9.68
C ASN A 33 -22.85 13.41 8.18
N GLN A 34 -21.67 13.32 7.58
CA GLN A 34 -21.51 12.92 6.18
C GLN A 34 -21.01 11.47 6.12
N LYS A 35 -21.68 10.66 5.30
CA LYS A 35 -21.20 9.30 4.98
C LYS A 35 -20.29 9.35 3.77
N VAL A 36 -19.19 8.61 3.80
CA VAL A 36 -18.37 8.30 2.62
C VAL A 36 -18.32 6.79 2.45
N THR A 37 -18.70 6.29 1.27
CA THR A 37 -18.55 4.87 0.94
C THR A 37 -17.08 4.57 0.66
N LEU A 38 -16.64 3.34 0.89
CA LEU A 38 -15.26 2.94 0.57
C LEU A 38 -14.96 3.09 -0.92
N THR A 39 -15.94 2.84 -1.79
CA THR A 39 -15.85 3.12 -3.23
C THR A 39 -15.52 4.59 -3.50
N ASN A 40 -16.21 5.52 -2.83
CA ASN A 40 -15.98 6.95 -3.07
C ASN A 40 -14.62 7.40 -2.53
N LEU A 41 -14.15 6.83 -1.42
CA LEU A 41 -12.83 7.15 -0.88
C LEU A 41 -11.72 6.70 -1.83
N PHE A 42 -11.65 5.42 -2.18
CA PHE A 42 -10.53 4.87 -2.96
C PHE A 42 -10.57 5.23 -4.45
N ASN A 43 -11.74 5.55 -5.02
CA ASN A 43 -11.83 5.98 -6.42
C ASN A 43 -11.66 7.49 -6.64
N LYS A 44 -11.67 8.31 -5.57
CA LYS A 44 -11.60 9.77 -5.67
C LYS A 44 -10.59 10.39 -4.71
N ILE A 45 -9.37 9.87 -4.71
CA ILE A 45 -8.28 10.42 -3.91
C ILE A 45 -7.85 11.78 -4.51
N PRO A 46 -8.12 12.93 -3.85
CA PRO A 46 -7.93 14.26 -4.45
C PRO A 46 -6.50 14.80 -4.29
N THR A 47 -5.63 14.09 -3.56
CA THR A 47 -4.25 14.49 -3.23
C THR A 47 -3.34 13.25 -3.21
N PHE A 48 -2.07 13.38 -2.82
CA PHE A 48 -1.15 12.24 -2.74
C PHE A 48 -1.55 11.24 -1.63
N LEU A 49 -1.16 9.98 -1.80
CA LEU A 49 -1.22 8.96 -0.75
C LEU A 49 0.13 8.88 -0.04
N GLY A 50 0.13 9.19 1.27
CA GLY A 50 1.33 9.04 2.10
C GLY A 50 1.56 7.57 2.46
N LEU A 51 2.67 7.00 2.00
CA LEU A 51 3.13 5.67 2.36
C LEU A 51 4.36 5.81 3.27
N ASN A 52 4.40 5.11 4.40
CA ASN A 52 5.45 5.29 5.42
C ASN A 52 6.24 4.01 5.76
N SER A 53 5.95 2.88 5.11
CA SER A 53 6.73 1.66 5.26
C SER A 53 7.75 1.54 4.11
N VAL A 54 9.02 1.74 4.45
CA VAL A 54 10.15 1.79 3.51
C VAL A 54 11.21 0.78 3.94
N GLU A 55 11.76 0.04 3.00
CA GLU A 55 13.00 -0.75 3.17
C GLU A 55 14.08 -0.26 2.20
N THR A 56 15.34 -0.35 2.63
CA THR A 56 16.50 -0.05 1.79
C THR A 56 17.34 -1.31 1.64
N VAL A 57 17.65 -1.68 0.41
CA VAL A 57 18.35 -2.92 0.06
C VAL A 57 19.58 -2.59 -0.77
N THR A 58 20.76 -2.96 -0.26
CA THR A 58 22.06 -2.68 -0.88
C THR A 58 22.92 -3.94 -1.08
N SER A 59 22.30 -5.12 -0.98
CA SER A 59 22.90 -6.42 -1.21
C SER A 59 21.82 -7.42 -1.63
N VAL A 60 22.22 -8.62 -2.03
CA VAL A 60 21.29 -9.67 -2.47
C VAL A 60 20.26 -9.97 -1.38
N ALA A 61 18.97 -9.81 -1.69
CA ALA A 61 17.88 -10.00 -0.73
C ALA A 61 16.53 -10.26 -1.40
N THR A 62 15.57 -10.75 -0.60
CA THR A 62 14.16 -10.76 -0.97
C THR A 62 13.51 -9.45 -0.51
N LEU A 63 12.82 -8.74 -1.40
CA LEU A 63 12.05 -7.54 -1.07
C LEU A 63 10.80 -7.92 -0.27
N SER A 64 10.50 -7.19 0.81
CA SER A 64 9.37 -7.49 1.67
C SER A 64 8.02 -7.24 0.98
N ALA A 65 7.07 -8.16 1.11
CA ALA A 65 5.69 -7.94 0.68
C ALA A 65 4.89 -7.03 1.64
N THR A 66 5.45 -6.65 2.79
CA THR A 66 4.74 -5.85 3.82
C THR A 66 5.16 -4.38 3.87
N THR A 67 6.26 -4.01 3.21
CA THR A 67 6.68 -2.62 3.03
C THR A 67 6.09 -2.08 1.72
N ALA A 68 5.61 -0.85 1.74
CA ALA A 68 5.00 -0.23 0.57
C ALA A 68 6.06 0.19 -0.47
N ILE A 69 7.25 0.57 0.00
CA ILE A 69 8.34 1.09 -0.83
C ILE A 69 9.63 0.30 -0.58
N SER A 70 10.28 -0.17 -1.64
CA SER A 70 11.65 -0.70 -1.61
C SER A 70 12.59 0.23 -2.36
N LEU A 71 13.63 0.70 -1.69
CA LEU A 71 14.74 1.42 -2.29
C LEU A 71 15.88 0.43 -2.54
N ILE A 72 16.25 0.20 -3.79
CA ILE A 72 17.31 -0.74 -4.16
C ILE A 72 18.53 0.00 -4.73
N SER A 73 19.73 -0.42 -4.37
CA SER A 73 20.97 0.16 -4.92
C SER A 73 22.06 -0.90 -5.01
N GLY A 74 22.47 -1.23 -6.24
CA GLY A 74 23.48 -2.24 -6.50
C GLY A 74 23.16 -3.63 -5.94
N ALA A 75 21.87 -3.98 -5.92
CA ALA A 75 21.37 -5.23 -5.35
C ALA A 75 20.60 -6.06 -6.39
N ALA A 76 20.93 -7.35 -6.47
CA ALA A 76 20.09 -8.33 -7.16
C ALA A 76 19.01 -8.83 -6.20
N THR A 77 17.73 -8.70 -6.53
CA THR A 77 16.65 -8.93 -5.56
C THR A 77 15.56 -9.83 -6.10
N ILE A 78 14.80 -10.49 -5.21
CA ILE A 78 13.59 -11.25 -5.57
C ILE A 78 12.39 -10.58 -4.91
N LEU A 79 11.31 -10.32 -5.64
CA LEU A 79 10.06 -9.84 -5.06
C LEU A 79 9.35 -10.97 -4.31
N ALA A 80 9.07 -10.80 -3.01
CA ALA A 80 8.27 -11.75 -2.26
C ALA A 80 6.83 -11.84 -2.80
N ASP A 81 6.28 -13.06 -2.80
CA ASP A 81 4.89 -13.29 -3.18
C ASP A 81 3.93 -12.63 -2.17
N SER A 82 2.99 -11.84 -2.69
CA SER A 82 1.95 -11.22 -1.86
C SER A 82 0.80 -12.19 -1.58
N THR A 83 0.26 -12.14 -0.37
CA THR A 83 -1.01 -12.80 -0.03
C THR A 83 -2.23 -11.91 -0.33
N THR A 84 -2.02 -10.66 -0.77
CA THR A 84 -3.08 -9.66 -1.00
C THR A 84 -3.25 -9.36 -2.48
N THR A 85 -4.45 -9.60 -3.01
CA THR A 85 -4.80 -9.23 -4.39
C THR A 85 -4.94 -7.71 -4.52
N GLY A 86 -4.33 -7.14 -5.57
CA GLY A 86 -4.40 -5.70 -5.85
C GLY A 86 -3.43 -4.86 -5.02
N GLN A 87 -2.45 -5.47 -4.35
CA GLN A 87 -1.41 -4.76 -3.64
C GLN A 87 -0.58 -3.89 -4.60
N ILE A 88 -0.38 -2.62 -4.22
CA ILE A 88 0.55 -1.72 -4.90
C ILE A 88 1.88 -1.75 -4.14
N LYS A 89 2.93 -2.20 -4.82
CA LYS A 89 4.32 -2.16 -4.34
C LYS A 89 5.10 -1.17 -5.20
N ILE A 90 5.82 -0.26 -4.56
CA ILE A 90 6.70 0.69 -5.24
C ILE A 90 8.14 0.21 -5.07
N ILE A 91 8.86 0.07 -6.18
CA ILE A 91 10.29 -0.25 -6.19
C ILE A 91 11.01 0.87 -6.90
N CYS A 92 12.01 1.44 -6.24
CA CYS A 92 12.81 2.55 -6.76
C CYS A 92 14.29 2.19 -6.69
N ALA A 93 14.97 2.19 -7.84
CA ALA A 93 16.41 2.09 -7.87
C ALA A 93 17.05 3.45 -7.55
N THR A 94 17.83 3.50 -6.47
CA THR A 94 18.56 4.70 -6.05
C THR A 94 20.02 4.69 -6.49
N GLY A 95 20.51 3.56 -7.01
CA GLY A 95 21.83 3.43 -7.63
C GLY A 95 21.91 2.21 -8.55
N VAL A 96 22.48 2.41 -9.75
CA VAL A 96 22.59 1.40 -10.82
C VAL A 96 24.04 1.20 -11.30
N GLY A 97 25.02 1.58 -10.48
CA GLY A 97 26.45 1.42 -10.81
C GLY A 97 26.95 -0.03 -10.82
N SER A 98 26.13 -0.96 -10.35
CA SER A 98 26.32 -2.41 -10.40
C SER A 98 24.97 -3.08 -10.66
N THR A 99 24.91 -4.41 -10.69
CA THR A 99 23.66 -5.16 -10.85
C THR A 99 22.60 -4.67 -9.88
N THR A 100 21.52 -4.10 -10.42
CA THR A 100 20.34 -3.65 -9.69
C THR A 100 19.13 -4.20 -10.42
N ASP A 101 18.49 -5.22 -9.87
CA ASP A 101 17.37 -5.90 -10.50
C ASP A 101 16.31 -6.38 -9.51
N VAL A 102 15.15 -6.74 -10.05
CA VAL A 102 14.08 -7.44 -9.37
C VAL A 102 13.70 -8.67 -10.18
N ASP A 103 13.90 -9.82 -9.58
CA ASP A 103 13.43 -11.11 -10.03
C ASP A 103 12.04 -11.41 -9.48
N LEU A 104 11.24 -12.09 -10.29
CA LEU A 104 9.92 -12.60 -9.97
C LEU A 104 9.96 -14.13 -9.98
N THR A 105 9.20 -14.73 -9.07
CA THR A 105 8.99 -16.19 -9.01
C THR A 105 8.18 -16.71 -10.20
N THR A 106 7.38 -15.84 -10.82
CA THR A 106 6.51 -16.15 -11.95
C THR A 106 6.74 -15.16 -13.10
N THR A 107 6.58 -15.62 -14.34
CA THR A 107 6.75 -14.76 -15.52
C THR A 107 5.66 -13.71 -15.56
N LEU A 108 6.07 -12.45 -15.59
CA LEU A 108 5.19 -11.31 -15.83
C LEU A 108 5.53 -10.73 -17.21
N GLY A 109 4.55 -10.61 -18.10
CA GLY A 109 4.80 -10.11 -19.46
C GLY A 109 5.92 -10.86 -20.18
N SER A 110 7.04 -10.18 -20.43
CA SER A 110 8.16 -10.68 -21.24
C SER A 110 9.29 -11.36 -20.45
N GLY A 111 9.23 -11.45 -19.12
CA GLY A 111 10.36 -11.98 -18.36
C GLY A 111 10.08 -12.27 -16.89
N VAL A 112 11.11 -12.80 -16.23
CA VAL A 112 11.15 -13.03 -14.78
C VAL A 112 12.14 -12.10 -14.08
N THR A 113 13.00 -11.39 -14.81
CA THR A 113 14.00 -10.47 -14.27
C THR A 113 13.80 -9.10 -14.89
N TYR A 114 13.77 -8.06 -14.05
CA TYR A 114 13.68 -6.67 -14.46
C TYR A 114 14.87 -5.90 -13.91
N THR A 115 15.79 -5.55 -14.80
CA THR A 115 17.01 -4.79 -14.46
C THR A 115 16.77 -3.29 -14.58
N PHE A 116 17.24 -2.54 -13.59
CA PHE A 116 17.26 -1.09 -13.59
C PHE A 116 18.58 -0.61 -14.20
N GLN A 117 18.51 0.40 -15.07
CA GLN A 117 19.64 0.92 -15.84
C GLN A 117 19.58 2.45 -15.93
#